data_AF-A0A7C9EJT8-F1
#
_entry.id   AF-A0A7C9EJT8-F1
#
_cell.length_a   1.000
_cell.length_b   1.000
_cell.length_c   1.000
_cell.angle_alpha   90.00
_cell.angle_beta   90.00
_cell.angle_gamma   90.00
#
_symmetry.space_group_name_H-M   'P 1'
#
loop_
_entity.id
_entity.type
_entity.pdbx_description
1 polymer ?
#
loop_
_entity_poly.entity_id
_entity_poly.type
_entity_poly.pdbx_seq_one_letter_code
_entity_poly.pdbx_strand_id
1 'polypeptide(L)'
;MTSTEGSSSGGAKGVSIVHDAGRDYSTCGYCKSGRSSSIFHGLWAETLTVDDYQELLDRGWRRSGCYIYKPEMETTCCPAYTIRLRAKDFIPSKEQRRVSRRMQRYLDGIWDGKTEEPIDKSNDLQSCAGIEESLATKTKQKAKEEEIMDYLSEQLDLAIQLLLKRGDVPLNILFPKGFVKKVSQTKKKWLIEGEEDLLFTSNLSYQIAALLRRAKSDRNEDIVPGSQKQSSDVNGSLSDLSPKNIAEELADALQRLVRIPALSVRACNGHINFYSAAKEVWSDKEAQSVAPSNKLSVKHESKGCDVVSEKSQKKKRELEIHLKRSCFDPEEFALYKKYQIQVHNDESEEVTESSYSSFLIDTPLIFVPPTSDSIPPCGFGSFHQQYRIDGKLIAVGVIDILPKCVSSKYLFWDPDLAFLSLGKFSALQEIQWVKQNQRQCPSLEYYYLGYYIHSCSKMRYKAAYWPSELLCPIRYKWVPFDIAKPLLDRKKYVKLSDYANAQNVESL
;
A
#
# COMPACT_ATOMS: atom_id res chain seq x y z
N MET A 1 58.57 -11.31 -34.05
CA MET A 1 58.48 -12.78 -33.87
C MET A 1 58.11 -13.00 -32.42
N THR A 2 56.94 -13.48 -32.01
CA THR A 2 55.84 -14.19 -32.68
C THR A 2 54.58 -13.95 -31.87
N SER A 3 53.50 -13.71 -32.59
CA SER A 3 52.11 -13.64 -32.14
C SER A 3 51.66 -14.96 -31.52
N THR A 4 50.76 -14.89 -30.55
CA THR A 4 49.80 -15.97 -30.28
C THR A 4 48.41 -15.36 -30.29
N GLU A 5 47.74 -15.57 -31.42
CA GLU A 5 46.36 -15.20 -31.69
C GLU A 5 45.43 -16.15 -30.94
N GLY A 6 44.70 -15.61 -29.97
CA GLY A 6 43.49 -16.23 -29.45
C GLY A 6 42.29 -15.67 -30.19
N SER A 7 41.84 -16.39 -31.22
CA SER A 7 40.61 -16.07 -31.95
C SER A 7 39.41 -16.32 -31.04
N SER A 8 38.73 -15.26 -30.61
CA SER A 8 37.38 -15.34 -30.04
C SER A 8 36.46 -14.42 -30.83
N SER A 9 35.57 -15.06 -31.60
CA SER A 9 34.48 -14.52 -32.40
C SER A 9 33.86 -13.23 -31.83
N GLY A 10 34.07 -12.12 -32.53
CA GLY A 10 33.56 -10.80 -32.20
C GLY A 10 32.07 -10.65 -32.51
N GLY A 11 31.26 -10.58 -31.46
CA GLY A 11 30.07 -9.72 -31.47
C GLY A 11 30.52 -8.31 -31.10
N ALA A 12 30.21 -7.31 -31.93
CA ALA A 12 30.63 -5.93 -31.70
C ALA A 12 30.19 -5.45 -30.30
N LYS A 13 31.12 -5.36 -29.35
CA LYS A 13 30.86 -4.75 -28.05
C LYS A 13 30.73 -3.26 -28.27
N GLY A 14 29.53 -2.71 -28.09
CA GLY A 14 29.30 -1.27 -28.15
C GLY A 14 30.17 -0.53 -27.14
N VAL A 15 30.46 0.75 -27.41
CA VAL A 15 31.23 1.62 -26.52
C VAL A 15 30.27 2.58 -25.83
N SER A 16 30.48 2.84 -24.54
CA SER A 16 29.76 3.87 -23.79
C SER A 16 30.41 5.24 -24.00
N ILE A 17 29.64 6.21 -24.48
CA ILE A 17 30.05 7.59 -24.71
C ILE A 17 29.18 8.48 -23.84
N VAL A 18 29.82 9.15 -22.88
CA VAL A 18 29.16 10.05 -21.93
C VAL A 18 29.90 11.38 -21.85
N HIS A 19 29.15 12.45 -21.67
CA HIS A 19 29.64 13.81 -21.44
C HIS A 19 29.32 14.22 -20.02
N ASP A 20 30.30 14.73 -19.29
CA ASP A 20 30.09 15.25 -17.95
C ASP A 20 29.24 16.52 -18.01
N ALA A 21 28.07 16.50 -17.36
CA ALA A 21 27.18 17.66 -17.25
C ALA A 21 27.45 18.45 -15.96
N GLY A 22 28.30 17.93 -15.07
CA GLY A 22 28.65 18.57 -13.81
C GLY A 22 27.54 18.52 -12.76
N ARG A 23 27.63 19.44 -11.81
CA ARG A 23 26.71 19.56 -10.67
C ARG A 23 25.55 20.48 -11.02
N ASP A 24 24.34 20.06 -10.68
CA ASP A 24 23.10 20.81 -10.94
C ASP A 24 22.21 20.88 -9.70
N TYR A 25 21.31 21.86 -9.69
CA TYR A 25 20.47 22.26 -8.57
C TYR A 25 19.03 22.43 -9.01
N SER A 26 18.11 21.81 -8.29
CA SER A 26 16.67 21.96 -8.54
C SER A 26 15.84 22.08 -7.27
N THR A 27 14.60 22.51 -7.44
CA THR A 27 13.59 22.42 -6.38
C THR A 27 13.35 20.95 -6.05
N CYS A 28 13.07 20.66 -4.77
CA CYS A 28 12.85 19.28 -4.35
C CYS A 28 11.38 18.91 -4.43
N GLY A 29 11.04 18.00 -5.36
CA GLY A 29 9.67 17.46 -5.50
C GLY A 29 9.19 16.62 -4.31
N TYR A 30 10.08 16.23 -3.38
CA TYR A 30 9.72 15.34 -2.26
C TYR A 30 9.34 16.08 -0.98
N CYS A 31 10.09 17.12 -0.61
CA CYS A 31 9.79 17.94 0.57
C CYS A 31 9.13 19.28 0.22
N LYS A 32 8.94 19.58 -1.07
CA LYS A 32 8.37 20.85 -1.57
C LYS A 32 9.06 22.09 -1.01
N SER A 33 10.35 22.02 -0.71
CA SER A 33 11.11 23.19 -0.30
C SER A 33 11.11 24.20 -1.44
N GLY A 34 10.71 25.46 -1.17
CA GLY A 34 10.74 26.54 -2.16
C GLY A 34 12.15 26.99 -2.58
N ARG A 35 13.21 26.35 -2.08
CA ARG A 35 14.62 26.61 -2.43
C ARG A 35 15.19 25.46 -3.26
N SER A 36 16.13 25.77 -4.14
CA SER A 36 16.92 24.78 -4.90
C SER A 36 17.84 23.99 -3.96
N SER A 37 17.28 22.94 -3.37
CA SER A 37 17.93 22.14 -2.33
C SER A 37 18.06 20.66 -2.71
N SER A 38 17.60 20.29 -3.91
CA SER A 38 17.94 19.03 -4.56
C SER A 38 19.23 19.23 -5.34
N ILE A 39 20.26 18.47 -4.98
CA ILE A 39 21.60 18.58 -5.58
C ILE A 39 21.98 17.23 -6.15
N PHE A 40 22.43 17.22 -7.40
CA PHE A 40 22.86 16.01 -8.11
C PHE A 40 24.02 16.35 -9.04
N HIS A 41 24.77 15.31 -9.39
CA HIS A 41 25.77 15.35 -10.44
C HIS A 41 25.27 14.54 -11.63
N GLY A 42 25.48 15.05 -12.84
CA GLY A 42 24.87 14.52 -14.05
C GLY A 42 25.84 14.20 -15.17
N LEU A 43 25.42 13.29 -16.04
CA LEU A 43 26.10 12.91 -17.28
C LEU A 43 25.08 12.86 -18.42
N TRP A 44 25.43 13.34 -19.60
CA TRP A 44 24.67 13.10 -20.82
C TRP A 44 25.26 11.89 -21.55
N ALA A 45 24.48 10.83 -21.73
CA ALA A 45 24.92 9.64 -22.45
C ALA A 45 24.42 9.66 -23.89
N GLU A 46 25.34 9.57 -24.85
CA GLU A 46 25.00 9.32 -26.25
C GLU A 46 24.76 7.82 -26.46
N THR A 47 25.68 7.01 -25.94
CA THR A 47 25.59 5.55 -25.95
C THR A 47 26.03 5.00 -24.60
N LEU A 48 25.41 3.91 -24.17
CA LEU A 48 25.71 3.27 -22.90
C LEU A 48 25.48 1.77 -23.03
N THR A 49 26.50 0.97 -22.71
CA THR A 49 26.33 -0.48 -22.64
C THR A 49 25.47 -0.86 -21.44
N VAL A 50 24.77 -1.98 -21.53
CA VAL A 50 23.93 -2.47 -20.43
C VAL A 50 24.78 -2.89 -19.22
N ASP A 51 26.03 -3.31 -19.43
CA ASP A 51 26.99 -3.63 -18.37
C ASP A 51 27.46 -2.36 -17.63
N ASP A 52 27.86 -1.31 -18.36
CA ASP A 52 28.27 -0.05 -17.75
C ASP A 52 27.11 0.60 -16.98
N TYR A 53 25.88 0.53 -17.51
CA TYR A 53 24.73 1.04 -16.78
C TYR A 53 24.40 0.21 -15.53
N GLN A 54 24.56 -1.12 -15.58
CA GLN A 54 24.45 -1.97 -14.39
C GLN A 54 25.44 -1.53 -13.31
N GLU A 55 26.69 -1.25 -13.70
CA GLU A 55 27.73 -0.76 -12.79
C GLU A 55 27.42 0.62 -12.19
N LEU A 56 26.81 1.51 -12.97
CA LEU A 56 26.35 2.82 -12.52
C LEU A 56 25.18 2.69 -11.53
N LEU A 57 24.18 1.85 -11.84
CA LEU A 57 23.07 1.55 -10.93
C LEU A 57 23.55 1.03 -9.57
N ASP A 58 24.54 0.14 -9.59
CA ASP A 58 25.16 -0.46 -8.40
C ASP A 58 25.99 0.55 -7.58
N ARG A 59 26.25 1.74 -8.14
CA ARG A 59 26.91 2.88 -7.48
C ARG A 59 25.96 4.04 -7.19
N GLY A 60 24.66 3.80 -7.36
CA GLY A 60 23.59 4.73 -6.99
C GLY A 60 23.25 5.79 -8.03
N TRP A 61 23.68 5.62 -9.28
CA TRP A 61 23.23 6.47 -10.40
C TRP A 61 21.87 6.01 -10.91
N ARG A 62 21.11 6.91 -11.55
CA ARG A 62 19.85 6.63 -12.26
C ARG A 62 19.78 7.41 -13.55
N ARG A 63 18.86 7.08 -14.44
CA ARG A 63 18.65 7.82 -15.69
C ARG A 63 17.23 8.32 -15.88
N SER A 64 17.11 9.39 -16.65
CA SER A 64 15.90 10.01 -17.17
C SER A 64 16.17 10.31 -18.65
N GLY A 65 15.52 9.59 -19.57
CA GLY A 65 15.98 9.54 -20.96
C GLY A 65 17.46 9.18 -21.08
N CYS A 66 18.19 10.05 -21.78
CA CYS A 66 19.65 10.01 -21.97
C CYS A 66 20.46 10.74 -20.88
N TYR A 67 19.79 11.37 -19.90
CA TYR A 67 20.46 12.00 -18.76
C TYR A 67 20.64 11.02 -17.62
N ILE A 68 21.87 10.83 -17.14
CA ILE A 68 22.21 9.98 -15.99
C ILE A 68 22.58 10.91 -14.82
N TYR A 69 22.11 10.62 -13.62
CA TYR A 69 22.31 11.46 -12.46
C TYR A 69 22.50 10.68 -11.17
N LYS A 70 23.24 11.28 -10.24
CA LYS A 70 23.45 10.77 -8.89
C LYS A 70 23.27 11.89 -7.87
N PRO A 71 22.35 11.75 -6.90
CA PRO A 71 22.16 12.72 -5.83
C PRO A 71 23.38 12.86 -4.93
N GLU A 72 23.66 14.09 -4.50
CA GLU A 72 24.64 14.36 -3.47
C GLU A 72 24.01 14.23 -2.09
N MET A 73 24.08 13.01 -1.56
CA MET A 73 23.31 12.54 -0.42
C MET A 73 23.51 13.34 0.88
N GLU A 74 24.68 13.93 1.07
CA GLU A 74 25.02 14.69 2.28
C GLU A 74 24.44 16.11 2.28
N THR A 75 24.33 16.72 1.10
CA THR A 75 23.91 18.12 0.95
C THR A 75 22.46 18.25 0.47
N THR A 76 21.94 17.25 -0.23
CA THR A 76 20.56 17.28 -0.74
C THR A 76 19.55 17.22 0.41
N CYS A 77 18.45 17.96 0.26
CA CYS A 77 17.41 18.00 1.27
C CYS A 77 16.58 16.70 1.35
N CYS A 78 16.73 15.73 0.44
CA CYS A 78 16.03 14.45 0.52
C CYS A 78 16.96 13.32 0.07
N PRO A 79 17.79 12.77 0.97
CA PRO A 79 18.74 11.71 0.62
C PRO A 79 18.02 10.49 0.04
N ALA A 80 18.34 10.18 -1.21
CA ALA A 80 17.71 9.17 -2.04
C ALA A 80 18.61 7.92 -2.15
N TYR A 81 18.39 6.94 -1.27
CA TYR A 81 19.14 5.68 -1.29
C TYR A 81 18.63 4.78 -2.39
N THR A 82 19.53 4.12 -3.11
CA THR A 82 19.11 3.05 -4.01
C THR A 82 18.52 1.89 -3.21
N ILE A 83 17.34 1.41 -3.61
CA ILE A 83 16.67 0.25 -2.99
C ILE A 83 16.46 -0.85 -4.02
N ARG A 84 16.77 -2.09 -3.63
CA ARG A 84 16.51 -3.29 -4.42
C ARG A 84 16.09 -4.45 -3.53
N LEU A 85 15.71 -5.55 -4.16
CA LEU A 85 15.60 -6.86 -3.53
C LEU A 85 16.09 -7.94 -4.48
N ARG A 86 16.49 -9.09 -3.93
CA ARG A 86 16.71 -10.27 -4.76
C ARG A 86 15.37 -10.96 -5.01
N ALA A 87 15.02 -11.15 -6.27
CA ALA A 87 13.69 -11.61 -6.66
C ALA A 87 13.35 -12.95 -6.03
N LYS A 88 14.24 -13.96 -6.13
CA LYS A 88 14.00 -15.30 -5.57
C LYS A 88 13.62 -15.31 -4.08
N ASP A 89 14.17 -14.38 -3.30
CA ASP A 89 13.97 -14.29 -1.85
C ASP A 89 12.69 -13.49 -1.49
N PHE A 90 12.02 -12.87 -2.46
CA PHE A 90 10.85 -12.02 -2.23
C PHE A 90 9.69 -12.77 -1.59
N ILE A 91 9.20 -12.25 -0.46
CA ILE A 91 8.00 -12.70 0.23
C ILE A 91 6.95 -11.58 0.22
N PRO A 92 5.77 -11.79 -0.40
CA PRO A 92 4.74 -10.77 -0.45
C PRO A 92 4.10 -10.56 0.93
N SER A 93 3.98 -9.31 1.35
CA SER A 93 3.24 -8.87 2.54
C SER A 93 1.73 -9.10 2.41
N LYS A 94 1.00 -9.00 3.52
CA LYS A 94 -0.48 -9.09 3.53
C LYS A 94 -1.13 -8.09 2.56
N GLU A 95 -0.59 -6.88 2.48
CA GLU A 95 -1.08 -5.82 1.60
C GLU A 95 -0.82 -6.14 0.13
N GLN A 96 0.37 -6.63 -0.22
CA GLN A 96 0.68 -7.06 -1.59
C GLN A 96 -0.20 -8.23 -2.03
N ARG A 97 -0.46 -9.21 -1.14
CA ARG A 97 -1.40 -10.31 -1.42
C ARG A 97 -2.82 -9.80 -1.65
N ARG A 98 -3.28 -8.83 -0.86
CA ARG A 98 -4.58 -8.17 -1.08
C ARG A 98 -4.68 -7.53 -2.45
N VAL A 99 -3.63 -6.82 -2.90
CA VAL A 99 -3.59 -6.22 -4.24
C VAL A 99 -3.72 -7.29 -5.32
N SER A 100 -2.96 -8.40 -5.24
CA SER A 100 -3.09 -9.50 -6.21
C SER A 100 -4.49 -10.12 -6.20
N ARG A 101 -5.07 -10.36 -5.02
CA ARG A 101 -6.43 -10.91 -4.89
C ARG A 101 -7.50 -9.93 -5.41
N ARG A 102 -7.30 -8.63 -5.20
CA ARG A 102 -8.18 -7.58 -5.71
C ARG A 102 -8.17 -7.54 -7.24
N MET A 103 -6.98 -7.59 -7.86
CA MET A 103 -6.86 -7.72 -9.31
C MET A 103 -7.58 -8.99 -9.79
N GLN A 104 -7.32 -10.13 -9.17
CA GLN A 104 -7.96 -11.40 -9.56
C GLN A 104 -9.49 -11.33 -9.49
N ARG A 105 -10.06 -10.79 -8.41
CA ARG A 105 -11.51 -10.63 -8.25
C ARG A 105 -12.11 -9.66 -9.26
N TYR A 106 -11.35 -8.64 -9.66
CA TYR A 106 -11.74 -7.75 -10.75
C TYR A 106 -11.75 -8.49 -12.09
N LEU A 107 -10.73 -9.30 -12.38
CA LEU A 107 -10.67 -10.11 -13.59
C LEU A 107 -11.78 -11.17 -13.63
N ASP A 108 -12.10 -11.80 -12.52
CA ASP A 108 -13.17 -12.81 -12.42
C ASP A 108 -14.58 -12.20 -12.49
N GLY A 109 -14.71 -10.88 -12.62
CA GLY A 109 -16.00 -10.18 -12.64
C GLY A 109 -16.71 -10.15 -11.29
N ILE A 110 -16.09 -10.67 -10.22
CA ILE A 110 -16.68 -10.75 -8.87
C ILE A 110 -16.84 -9.36 -8.26
N TRP A 111 -15.91 -8.45 -8.56
CA TRP A 111 -15.88 -7.08 -8.05
C TRP A 111 -15.62 -6.08 -9.19
N ASP A 112 -16.26 -4.92 -9.15
CA ASP A 112 -16.25 -3.92 -10.22
C ASP A 112 -15.61 -2.58 -9.80
N GLY A 113 -15.03 -2.51 -8.61
CA GLY A 113 -14.42 -1.29 -8.08
C GLY A 113 -15.39 -0.36 -7.34
N LYS A 114 -16.71 -0.60 -7.41
CA LYS A 114 -17.73 0.33 -6.86
C LYS A 114 -18.18 0.02 -5.43
N THR A 115 -17.93 -1.19 -4.93
CA THR A 115 -18.24 -1.59 -3.54
C THR A 115 -17.02 -1.44 -2.64
N GLU A 116 -17.20 -0.98 -1.39
CA GLU A 116 -16.15 -0.97 -0.36
C GLU A 116 -15.42 -2.33 -0.32
N GLU A 117 -14.10 -2.29 -0.17
CA GLU A 117 -13.29 -3.51 -0.10
C GLU A 117 -13.82 -4.45 0.99
N PRO A 118 -14.33 -5.64 0.65
CA PRO A 118 -14.65 -6.59 1.70
C PRO A 118 -13.33 -6.97 2.38
N ILE A 119 -13.30 -6.78 3.70
CA ILE A 119 -12.12 -7.05 4.52
C ILE A 119 -11.71 -8.50 4.28
N ASP A 120 -10.61 -8.66 3.57
CA ASP A 120 -10.04 -9.93 3.17
C ASP A 120 -9.59 -10.72 4.41
N LYS A 121 -10.53 -11.50 4.95
CA LYS A 121 -10.34 -12.51 6.00
C LYS A 121 -10.43 -13.90 5.36
N SER A 122 -9.38 -14.32 4.65
CA SER A 122 -9.18 -15.72 4.26
C SER A 122 -7.67 -15.97 4.13
N ASN A 123 -7.08 -16.78 5.01
CA ASN A 123 -7.06 -18.25 5.09
C ASN A 123 -5.99 -18.87 4.17
N ASP A 124 -4.90 -19.28 4.80
CA ASP A 124 -4.18 -20.49 4.42
C ASP A 124 -5.08 -21.68 4.76
N LEU A 125 -5.58 -22.40 3.76
CA LEU A 125 -5.42 -23.85 3.64
C LEU A 125 -6.08 -24.34 2.35
N GLN A 126 -5.43 -25.33 1.75
CA GLN A 126 -5.75 -25.91 0.47
C GLN A 126 -6.68 -27.12 0.63
N SER A 127 -7.68 -27.18 -0.25
CA SER A 127 -8.41 -28.36 -0.78
C SER A 127 -9.48 -29.10 0.05
N CYS A 128 -10.45 -29.59 -0.74
CA CYS A 128 -11.37 -30.74 -0.57
C CYS A 128 -12.80 -30.50 -0.02
N ALA A 129 -13.73 -30.50 -0.98
CA ALA A 129 -15.04 -31.16 -1.03
C ALA A 129 -16.07 -31.04 0.12
N GLY A 130 -17.28 -30.61 -0.26
CA GLY A 130 -18.55 -31.06 0.34
C GLY A 130 -19.30 -30.04 1.21
N ILE A 131 -20.64 -30.18 1.18
CA ILE A 131 -21.65 -29.68 2.14
C ILE A 131 -22.47 -28.46 1.65
N GLU A 132 -23.45 -28.75 0.79
CA GLU A 132 -24.71 -28.00 0.67
C GLU A 132 -25.66 -28.40 1.82
N GLU A 133 -25.54 -27.81 3.02
CA GLU A 133 -26.63 -27.88 4.03
C GLU A 133 -26.49 -26.87 5.22
N SER A 134 -26.08 -25.61 4.99
CA SER A 134 -25.95 -24.64 6.12
C SER A 134 -26.37 -23.18 5.87
N LEU A 135 -27.05 -22.88 4.76
CA LEU A 135 -27.30 -21.48 4.37
C LEU A 135 -28.51 -20.83 5.09
N ALA A 136 -29.51 -21.61 5.53
CA ALA A 136 -30.73 -21.06 6.11
C ALA A 136 -30.56 -20.57 7.56
N THR A 137 -29.74 -21.26 8.37
CA THR A 137 -29.50 -20.92 9.78
C THR A 137 -28.49 -19.77 9.97
N LYS A 138 -27.48 -19.67 9.09
CA LYS A 138 -26.50 -18.57 9.13
C LYS A 138 -27.10 -17.19 8.85
N THR A 139 -28.16 -17.14 8.05
CA THR A 139 -28.78 -15.88 7.61
C THR A 139 -29.60 -15.22 8.74
N LYS A 140 -30.28 -16.02 9.58
CA LYS A 140 -31.02 -15.52 10.76
C LYS A 140 -30.10 -15.03 11.89
N GLN A 141 -28.99 -15.73 12.15
CA GLN A 141 -28.03 -15.32 13.18
C GLN A 141 -27.35 -13.99 12.80
N LYS A 142 -27.03 -13.80 11.52
CA LYS A 142 -26.39 -12.59 11.01
C LYS A 142 -27.28 -11.35 11.14
N ALA A 143 -28.60 -11.48 10.91
CA ALA A 143 -29.54 -10.38 11.04
C ALA A 143 -29.69 -9.89 12.49
N LYS A 144 -29.79 -10.81 13.47
CA LYS A 144 -29.84 -10.44 14.91
C LYS A 144 -28.55 -9.75 15.38
N GLU A 145 -27.40 -10.10 14.82
CA GLU A 145 -26.11 -9.48 15.17
C GLU A 145 -25.94 -8.07 14.57
N GLU A 146 -26.47 -7.83 13.37
CA GLU A 146 -26.49 -6.50 12.74
C GLU A 146 -27.38 -5.54 13.55
N GLU A 147 -28.56 -5.98 13.99
CA GLU A 147 -29.47 -5.21 14.85
C GLU A 147 -28.81 -4.77 16.18
N ILE A 148 -28.01 -5.64 16.79
CA ILE A 148 -27.26 -5.32 18.02
C ILE A 148 -26.16 -4.30 17.76
N MET A 149 -25.44 -4.40 16.63
CA MET A 149 -24.39 -3.44 16.28
C MET A 149 -24.98 -2.03 16.05
N ASP A 150 -26.15 -1.95 15.43
CA ASP A 150 -26.85 -0.69 15.21
C ASP A 150 -27.30 -0.08 16.54
N TYR A 151 -27.94 -0.87 17.41
CA TYR A 151 -28.32 -0.43 18.75
C TYR A 151 -27.11 0.08 19.56
N LEU A 152 -25.98 -0.65 19.59
CA LEU A 152 -24.79 -0.23 20.32
C LEU A 152 -24.13 1.03 19.72
N SER A 153 -24.26 1.22 18.41
CA SER A 153 -23.79 2.43 17.73
C SER A 153 -24.63 3.65 18.11
N GLU A 154 -25.96 3.50 18.21
CA GLU A 154 -26.85 4.54 18.72
C GLU A 154 -26.59 4.87 20.19
N GLN A 155 -26.33 3.86 21.04
CA GLN A 155 -25.97 4.12 22.44
C GLN A 155 -24.63 4.85 22.57
N LEU A 156 -23.69 4.59 21.67
CA LEU A 156 -22.44 5.36 21.58
C LEU A 156 -22.70 6.82 21.22
N ASP A 157 -23.58 7.09 20.26
CA ASP A 157 -23.98 8.46 19.91
C ASP A 157 -24.58 9.20 21.12
N LEU A 158 -25.45 8.53 21.89
CA LEU A 158 -26.00 9.08 23.13
C LEU A 158 -24.93 9.32 24.20
N ALA A 159 -23.98 8.40 24.37
CA ALA A 159 -22.87 8.56 25.31
C ALA A 159 -21.98 9.76 24.95
N ILE A 160 -21.74 9.98 23.65
CA ILE A 160 -21.02 11.17 23.16
C ILE A 160 -21.81 12.44 23.49
N GLN A 161 -23.13 12.46 23.28
CA GLN A 161 -23.96 13.60 23.63
C GLN A 161 -23.98 13.91 25.14
N LEU A 162 -23.93 12.89 25.99
CA LEU A 162 -23.81 13.08 27.44
C LEU A 162 -22.46 13.67 27.84
N LEU A 163 -21.36 13.26 27.17
CA LEU A 163 -20.06 13.91 27.34
C LEU A 163 -20.10 15.39 26.92
N LEU A 164 -20.84 15.73 25.86
CA LEU A 164 -21.03 17.12 25.41
C LEU A 164 -21.77 17.97 26.45
N LYS A 165 -22.77 17.40 27.15
CA LYS A 165 -23.56 18.12 28.17
C LYS A 165 -22.79 18.38 29.47
N ARG A 166 -21.65 17.70 29.69
CA ARG A 166 -20.83 17.86 30.90
C ARG A 166 -19.94 19.11 30.90
N GLY A 167 -19.87 19.84 29.78
CA GLY A 167 -19.56 21.28 29.80
C GLY A 167 -18.16 21.74 29.42
N ASP A 168 -17.34 20.99 28.68
CA ASP A 168 -15.96 21.44 28.33
C ASP A 168 -15.54 21.21 26.87
N VAL A 169 -16.48 21.32 25.92
CA VAL A 169 -16.20 21.15 24.48
C VAL A 169 -16.85 22.27 23.67
N PRO A 170 -16.14 22.92 22.71
CA PRO A 170 -16.72 23.97 21.88
C PRO A 170 -17.96 23.47 21.13
N LEU A 171 -19.04 24.24 21.17
CA LEU A 171 -20.34 23.94 20.54
C LEU A 171 -20.29 23.76 19.00
N ASN A 172 -19.14 24.01 18.35
CA ASN A 172 -18.97 23.98 16.89
C ASN A 172 -18.23 22.74 16.33
N ILE A 173 -17.99 21.69 17.12
CA ILE A 173 -17.33 20.47 16.63
C ILE A 173 -18.36 19.40 16.27
N LEU A 174 -18.42 19.01 15.00
CA LEU A 174 -19.13 17.81 14.54
C LEU A 174 -18.31 16.56 14.94
N PHE A 175 -18.85 15.78 15.88
CA PHE A 175 -18.25 14.52 16.28
C PHE A 175 -18.60 13.37 15.31
N PRO A 176 -17.70 12.39 15.14
CA PRO A 176 -17.97 11.20 14.34
C PRO A 176 -19.10 10.39 14.96
N LYS A 177 -19.96 9.81 14.13
CA LYS A 177 -21.02 8.91 14.57
C LYS A 177 -20.46 7.69 15.28
N GLY A 178 -21.17 7.24 16.30
CA GLY A 178 -20.99 5.99 17.02
C GLY A 178 -20.91 4.85 16.02
N PHE A 179 -19.91 3.99 16.21
CA PHE A 179 -19.68 2.90 15.28
C PHE A 179 -19.06 1.70 16.00
N VAL A 180 -19.75 0.56 15.93
CA VAL A 180 -19.40 -0.69 16.60
C VAL A 180 -19.14 -1.79 15.58
N LYS A 181 -18.06 -2.57 15.79
CA LYS A 181 -17.67 -3.70 14.93
C LYS A 181 -17.64 -5.01 15.72
N LYS A 182 -18.10 -6.10 15.11
CA LYS A 182 -17.92 -7.46 15.65
C LYS A 182 -16.45 -7.87 15.71
N VAL A 183 -16.05 -8.47 16.84
CA VAL A 183 -14.73 -9.06 17.07
C VAL A 183 -14.74 -10.51 16.61
N SER A 184 -13.79 -10.90 15.75
CA SER A 184 -13.67 -12.29 15.30
C SER A 184 -13.06 -13.17 16.39
N GLN A 185 -13.60 -14.38 16.57
CA GLN A 185 -13.17 -15.37 17.57
C GLN A 185 -11.67 -15.74 17.52
N THR A 186 -10.95 -15.40 16.45
CA THR A 186 -9.50 -15.62 16.26
C THR A 186 -8.59 -14.54 16.87
N LYS A 187 -9.14 -13.51 17.55
CA LYS A 187 -8.39 -12.52 18.34
C LYS A 187 -8.50 -12.74 19.86
N LYS A 188 -8.69 -13.98 20.32
CA LYS A 188 -8.60 -14.35 21.75
C LYS A 188 -7.12 -14.28 22.20
N LYS A 189 -6.62 -13.08 22.44
CA LYS A 189 -5.39 -12.87 23.20
C LYS A 189 -5.79 -12.98 24.67
N TRP A 190 -5.34 -14.03 25.35
CA TRP A 190 -5.55 -14.23 26.78
C TRP A 190 -4.92 -13.07 27.54
N LEU A 191 -5.74 -12.15 28.03
CA LEU A 191 -5.35 -11.21 29.07
C LEU A 191 -6.41 -11.29 30.18
N ILE A 192 -6.00 -11.98 31.25
CA ILE A 192 -6.42 -11.84 32.65
C ILE A 192 -7.84 -12.34 32.98
N GLU A 193 -7.84 -13.39 33.82
CA GLU A 193 -8.91 -13.95 34.67
C GLU A 193 -10.35 -13.45 34.43
N GLY A 194 -11.17 -14.29 33.77
CA GLY A 194 -12.63 -14.13 33.69
C GLY A 194 -13.20 -14.70 32.38
N GLU A 195 -14.18 -15.59 32.48
CA GLU A 195 -14.87 -16.29 31.36
C GLU A 195 -15.79 -15.37 30.53
N GLU A 196 -15.30 -14.24 30.01
CA GLU A 196 -16.08 -13.32 29.18
C GLU A 196 -15.59 -13.26 27.73
N ASP A 197 -16.48 -13.53 26.76
CA ASP A 197 -16.17 -13.55 25.34
C ASP A 197 -16.33 -12.15 24.72
N LEU A 198 -15.25 -11.58 24.19
CA LEU A 198 -15.27 -10.29 23.48
C LEU A 198 -16.05 -10.39 22.16
N LEU A 199 -17.22 -9.74 22.09
CA LEU A 199 -18.12 -9.79 20.94
C LEU A 199 -18.00 -8.59 20.01
N PHE A 200 -17.88 -7.36 20.56
CA PHE A 200 -17.84 -6.14 19.75
C PHE A 200 -16.81 -5.13 20.27
N THR A 201 -16.38 -4.20 19.40
CA THR A 201 -15.40 -3.16 19.75
C THR A 201 -15.62 -1.87 18.95
N SER A 202 -15.21 -0.74 19.52
CA SER A 202 -15.15 0.57 18.87
C SER A 202 -13.83 1.28 19.16
N ASN A 203 -13.28 1.98 18.16
CA ASN A 203 -12.05 2.77 18.26
C ASN A 203 -12.32 4.29 18.26
N LEU A 204 -13.56 4.69 18.55
CA LEU A 204 -14.04 6.07 18.42
C LEU A 204 -13.26 7.07 19.27
N SER A 205 -12.76 6.65 20.43
CA SER A 205 -11.97 7.50 21.34
C SER A 205 -10.76 8.16 20.65
N TYR A 206 -10.12 7.48 19.70
CA TYR A 206 -8.98 7.99 18.95
C TYR A 206 -9.37 9.15 18.02
N GLN A 207 -10.55 9.03 17.41
CA GLN A 207 -11.09 10.06 16.52
C GLN A 207 -11.50 11.30 17.32
N ILE A 208 -12.17 11.10 18.46
CA ILE A 208 -12.56 12.16 19.40
C ILE A 208 -11.31 12.86 19.94
N ALA A 209 -10.30 12.12 20.41
CA ALA A 209 -9.03 12.69 20.88
C ALA A 209 -8.35 13.55 19.81
N ALA A 210 -8.35 13.10 18.55
CA ALA A 210 -7.77 13.84 17.44
C ALA A 210 -8.55 15.12 17.10
N LEU A 211 -9.88 15.12 17.25
CA LEU A 211 -10.71 16.32 17.06
C LEU A 211 -10.50 17.34 18.18
N LEU A 212 -10.49 16.89 19.44
CA LEU A 212 -10.27 17.77 20.58
C LEU A 212 -8.87 18.41 20.58
N ARG A 213 -7.83 17.66 20.16
CA ARG A 213 -6.48 18.22 19.98
C ARG A 213 -6.45 19.33 18.93
N ARG A 214 -7.16 19.17 17.81
CA ARG A 214 -7.26 20.19 16.75
C ARG A 214 -7.97 21.46 17.26
N ALA A 215 -9.07 21.30 17.98
CA ALA A 215 -9.81 22.43 18.55
C ALA A 215 -9.11 23.15 19.73
N LYS A 216 -8.08 22.54 20.34
CA LYS A 216 -7.20 23.23 21.30
C LYS A 216 -6.09 24.04 20.59
N SER A 217 -5.66 23.60 19.41
CA SER A 217 -4.65 24.33 18.61
C SER A 217 -5.19 25.65 18.08
N ASP A 218 -6.45 25.68 17.62
CA ASP A 218 -7.10 26.91 17.10
C ASP A 218 -7.32 28.00 18.16
N ARG A 219 -7.29 27.65 19.46
CA ARG A 219 -7.46 28.62 20.56
C ARG A 219 -6.16 29.28 21.01
N ASN A 220 -5.00 28.75 20.59
CA ASN A 220 -3.70 29.26 21.03
C ASN A 220 -3.09 30.32 20.08
N GLU A 221 -3.79 30.74 19.02
CA GLU A 221 -3.30 31.79 18.10
C GLU A 221 -3.69 33.22 18.52
N ASP A 222 -4.57 33.41 19.52
CA ASP A 222 -5.00 34.73 19.99
C ASP A 222 -4.48 35.08 21.40
N ILE A 223 -3.16 35.03 21.64
CA ILE A 223 -2.55 35.63 22.85
C ILE A 223 -1.30 36.45 22.50
N VAL A 224 -1.43 37.77 22.65
CA VAL A 224 -0.34 38.76 22.62
C VAL A 224 0.63 38.50 23.79
N PRO A 225 1.96 38.50 23.59
CA PRO A 225 2.91 38.17 24.64
C PRO A 225 3.15 39.37 25.57
N GLY A 226 2.62 39.33 26.80
CA GLY A 226 3.06 40.24 27.85
C GLY A 226 2.13 40.34 29.06
N SER A 227 2.28 39.44 30.04
CA SER A 227 2.16 39.75 31.49
C SER A 227 2.34 38.48 32.35
N GLN A 228 3.16 38.61 33.41
CA GLN A 228 3.29 37.63 34.49
C GLN A 228 2.22 37.87 35.57
N LYS A 229 1.58 36.80 36.08
CA LYS A 229 1.63 36.35 37.51
C LYS A 229 0.50 35.37 37.91
N GLN A 230 0.93 34.34 38.64
CA GLN A 230 0.37 33.68 39.85
C GLN A 230 -1.12 33.24 39.95
N SER A 231 -1.27 31.91 39.97
CA SER A 231 -2.07 31.01 40.84
C SER A 231 -3.38 31.47 41.52
N SER A 232 -4.44 30.69 41.31
CA SER A 232 -5.28 30.14 42.39
C SER A 232 -6.06 28.89 41.93
N ASP A 233 -5.97 27.83 42.73
CA ASP A 233 -6.69 26.56 42.60
C ASP A 233 -8.18 26.71 42.93
N VAL A 234 -9.07 26.27 42.02
CA VAL A 234 -10.39 25.68 42.37
C VAL A 234 -10.79 24.62 41.31
N ASN A 235 -10.65 23.35 41.71
CA ASN A 235 -11.42 22.15 41.37
C ASN A 235 -11.83 21.81 39.92
N GLY A 236 -11.22 20.75 39.38
CA GLY A 236 -11.76 19.93 38.28
C GLY A 236 -10.77 19.60 37.15
N SER A 237 -9.60 19.04 37.47
CA SER A 237 -8.51 18.82 36.51
C SER A 237 -8.86 17.80 35.40
N LEU A 238 -9.22 18.29 34.21
CA LEU A 238 -9.29 17.51 32.97
C LEU A 238 -7.89 17.46 32.32
N SER A 239 -6.94 16.91 33.07
CA SER A 239 -5.58 16.67 32.60
C SER A 239 -5.51 15.32 31.89
N ASP A 240 -5.15 15.37 30.61
CA ASP A 240 -4.91 14.26 29.67
C ASP A 240 -6.13 13.81 28.83
N LEU A 241 -6.36 14.50 27.71
CA LEU A 241 -7.27 14.10 26.62
C LEU A 241 -6.66 12.97 25.76
N SER A 242 -6.16 11.93 26.43
CA SER A 242 -5.65 10.76 25.75
C SER A 242 -6.84 9.90 25.25
N PRO A 243 -6.67 9.16 24.13
CA PRO A 243 -7.69 8.18 23.70
C PRO A 243 -8.09 7.19 24.80
N LYS A 244 -7.19 6.92 25.76
CA LYS A 244 -7.44 6.03 26.89
C LYS A 244 -8.51 6.60 27.82
N ASN A 245 -8.35 7.85 28.26
CA ASN A 245 -9.29 8.48 29.21
C ASN A 245 -10.67 8.69 28.56
N ILE A 246 -10.69 9.06 27.27
CA ILE A 246 -11.95 9.19 26.51
C ILE A 246 -12.66 7.84 26.38
N ALA A 247 -11.92 6.75 26.15
CA ALA A 247 -12.52 5.42 26.10
C ALA A 247 -13.08 5.00 27.47
N GLU A 248 -12.41 5.33 28.57
CA GLU A 248 -12.86 5.05 29.94
C GLU A 248 -14.16 5.78 30.27
N GLU A 249 -14.26 7.08 29.98
CA GLU A 249 -15.50 7.82 30.20
C GLU A 249 -16.66 7.32 29.33
N LEU A 250 -16.41 7.02 28.05
CA LEU A 250 -17.42 6.46 27.16
C LEU A 250 -17.89 5.07 27.63
N ALA A 251 -16.98 4.23 28.13
CA ALA A 251 -17.34 2.93 28.67
C ALA A 251 -18.21 3.05 29.94
N ASP A 252 -17.90 3.99 30.84
CA ASP A 252 -18.70 4.26 32.05
C ASP A 252 -20.10 4.80 31.70
N ALA A 253 -20.19 5.71 30.72
CA ALA A 253 -21.48 6.19 30.21
C ALA A 253 -22.30 5.05 29.58
N LEU A 254 -21.66 4.18 28.79
CA LEU A 254 -22.32 3.05 28.15
C LEU A 254 -22.77 1.98 29.13
N GLN A 255 -22.06 1.75 30.25
CA GLN A 255 -22.55 0.83 31.29
C GLN A 255 -23.90 1.25 31.87
N ARG A 256 -24.24 2.55 31.85
CA ARG A 256 -25.54 3.07 32.30
C ARG A 256 -26.63 3.04 31.21
N LEU A 257 -26.22 3.08 29.94
CA LEU A 257 -27.12 3.18 28.78
C LEU A 257 -27.49 1.81 28.17
N VAL A 258 -26.52 0.90 28.09
CA VAL A 258 -26.71 -0.43 27.49
C VAL A 258 -27.52 -1.31 28.44
N ARG A 259 -28.74 -1.66 28.03
CA ARG A 259 -29.67 -2.48 28.84
C ARG A 259 -29.68 -3.96 28.44
N ILE A 260 -28.59 -4.47 27.90
CA ILE A 260 -28.46 -5.89 27.52
C ILE A 260 -27.84 -6.64 28.71
N PRO A 261 -28.59 -7.47 29.46
CA PRO A 261 -28.11 -8.06 30.72
C PRO A 261 -26.89 -8.99 30.56
N ALA A 262 -26.70 -9.53 29.36
CA ALA A 262 -25.62 -10.45 29.04
C ALA A 262 -24.36 -9.78 28.45
N LEU A 263 -24.31 -8.44 28.37
CA LEU A 263 -23.24 -7.70 27.70
C LEU A 263 -22.52 -6.74 28.68
N SER A 264 -21.23 -6.95 28.93
CA SER A 264 -20.39 -6.07 29.75
C SER A 264 -19.58 -5.11 28.87
N VAL A 265 -19.40 -3.85 29.30
CA VAL A 265 -18.65 -2.82 28.56
C VAL A 265 -17.38 -2.46 29.31
N ARG A 266 -16.22 -2.46 28.65
CA ARG A 266 -14.93 -2.03 29.26
C ARG A 266 -14.06 -1.25 28.28
N ALA A 267 -13.27 -0.32 28.81
CA ALA A 267 -12.25 0.40 28.04
C ALA A 267 -10.89 -0.32 28.11
N CYS A 268 -10.22 -0.51 26.98
CA CYS A 268 -8.88 -1.11 26.92
C CYS A 268 -8.02 -0.41 25.87
N ASN A 269 -6.95 0.28 26.28
CA ASN A 269 -6.00 0.96 25.37
C ASN A 269 -6.72 1.82 24.31
N GLY A 270 -7.65 2.68 24.76
CA GLY A 270 -8.44 3.54 23.88
C GLY A 270 -9.52 2.82 23.05
N HIS A 271 -9.77 1.53 23.26
CA HIS A 271 -10.90 0.83 22.63
C HIS A 271 -12.04 0.67 23.62
N ILE A 272 -13.26 0.73 23.14
CA ILE A 272 -14.47 0.40 23.90
C ILE A 272 -14.87 -1.00 23.47
N ASN A 273 -14.86 -1.93 24.41
CA ASN A 273 -15.05 -3.35 24.17
C ASN A 273 -16.31 -3.86 24.85
N PHE A 274 -17.05 -4.73 24.15
CA PHE A 274 -18.30 -5.32 24.61
C PHE A 274 -18.12 -6.83 24.73
N TYR A 275 -18.20 -7.36 25.94
CA TYR A 275 -18.02 -8.78 26.24
C TYR A 275 -19.35 -9.44 26.59
N SER A 276 -19.42 -10.76 26.47
CA SER A 276 -20.55 -11.57 26.89
C SER A 276 -20.14 -12.56 27.96
N ALA A 277 -20.94 -12.70 29.02
CA ALA A 277 -20.78 -13.77 30.00
C ALA A 277 -21.05 -15.12 29.30
N ALA A 278 -20.08 -16.03 29.29
CA ALA A 278 -20.07 -17.16 28.36
C ALA A 278 -21.15 -18.24 28.61
N LYS A 279 -21.59 -18.82 27.47
CA LYS A 279 -22.38 -20.05 27.24
C LYS A 279 -23.86 -20.05 27.61
N GLU A 280 -24.64 -19.16 26.99
CA GLU A 280 -25.94 -19.58 26.48
C GLU A 280 -25.97 -19.51 24.96
N VAL A 281 -26.09 -20.69 24.35
CA VAL A 281 -26.62 -20.82 22.99
C VAL A 281 -27.98 -20.16 23.03
N TRP A 282 -28.17 -19.07 22.28
CA TRP A 282 -29.51 -18.54 21.98
C TRP A 282 -30.28 -19.58 21.17
N SER A 283 -30.75 -20.61 21.86
CA SER A 283 -31.65 -21.64 21.40
C SER A 283 -33.04 -21.08 21.55
N ASP A 284 -33.70 -20.77 20.44
CA ASP A 284 -35.13 -20.52 20.38
C ASP A 284 -35.86 -21.76 20.95
N LYS A 285 -36.31 -21.69 22.20
CA LYS A 285 -37.34 -22.57 22.74
C LYS A 285 -38.55 -21.71 23.06
N GLU A 286 -39.48 -21.67 22.11
CA GLU A 286 -40.92 -21.65 22.41
C GLU A 286 -41.67 -22.07 21.15
N ALA A 287 -41.84 -23.39 21.01
CA ALA A 287 -42.92 -23.97 20.23
C ALA A 287 -43.96 -24.45 21.25
N GLN A 288 -45.11 -23.77 21.32
CA GLN A 288 -46.33 -24.36 21.86
C GLN A 288 -47.24 -24.77 20.70
N SER A 289 -47.63 -26.03 20.81
CA SER A 289 -48.46 -26.87 19.96
C SER A 289 -49.89 -26.36 19.76
N VAL A 290 -50.45 -26.52 18.55
CA VAL A 290 -51.80 -27.07 18.32
C VAL A 290 -51.83 -27.85 17.00
N ALA A 291 -52.55 -28.98 17.01
CA ALA A 291 -52.64 -30.09 16.09
C ALA A 291 -53.33 -29.79 14.71
N PRO A 292 -53.34 -30.75 13.76
CA PRO A 292 -53.70 -30.53 12.36
C PRO A 292 -55.18 -30.78 12.07
N SER A 293 -55.75 -30.06 11.11
CA SER A 293 -57.08 -30.37 10.56
C SER A 293 -57.21 -30.04 9.07
N ASN A 294 -57.25 -31.10 8.27
CA ASN A 294 -58.15 -31.40 7.14
C ASN A 294 -58.48 -30.37 6.04
N LYS A 295 -58.44 -30.92 4.81
CA LYS A 295 -59.21 -30.59 3.58
C LYS A 295 -58.77 -29.30 2.85
N LEU A 296 -58.75 -29.18 1.53
CA LEU A 296 -59.36 -29.89 0.40
C LEU A 296 -58.53 -29.56 -0.85
N SER A 297 -58.44 -30.52 -1.76
CA SER A 297 -58.00 -30.37 -3.13
C SER A 297 -58.95 -29.49 -3.94
N VAL A 298 -58.45 -28.41 -4.54
CA VAL A 298 -59.09 -27.75 -5.70
C VAL A 298 -57.98 -27.30 -6.67
N LYS A 299 -58.09 -27.78 -7.91
CA LYS A 299 -57.33 -27.30 -9.07
C LYS A 299 -57.78 -25.88 -9.43
N HIS A 300 -56.84 -24.99 -9.68
CA HIS A 300 -57.03 -23.90 -10.62
C HIS A 300 -55.74 -23.71 -11.43
N GLU A 301 -55.85 -23.96 -12.74
CA GLU A 301 -54.91 -23.45 -13.73
C GLU A 301 -55.04 -21.93 -13.79
N SER A 302 -53.92 -21.23 -13.76
CA SER A 302 -53.80 -19.90 -14.35
C SER A 302 -52.37 -19.66 -14.83
N LYS A 303 -52.32 -19.30 -16.11
CA LYS A 303 -51.16 -18.85 -16.89
C LYS A 303 -50.40 -17.73 -16.19
N GLY A 304 -49.08 -17.69 -16.37
CA GLY A 304 -48.37 -16.41 -16.47
C GLY A 304 -46.97 -16.36 -15.88
N CYS A 305 -46.01 -16.14 -16.79
CA CYS A 305 -44.72 -15.49 -16.59
C CYS A 305 -43.63 -16.32 -15.89
N ASP A 306 -42.94 -17.14 -16.68
CA ASP A 306 -41.53 -17.46 -16.42
C ASP A 306 -40.72 -16.16 -16.47
N VAL A 307 -40.59 -15.52 -15.30
CA VAL A 307 -39.50 -14.60 -15.06
C VAL A 307 -38.24 -15.45 -15.06
N VAL A 308 -37.62 -15.56 -16.23
CA VAL A 308 -36.24 -16.00 -16.37
C VAL A 308 -35.43 -15.05 -15.49
N SER A 309 -35.06 -15.54 -14.31
CA SER A 309 -34.06 -14.88 -13.48
C SER A 309 -32.76 -14.99 -14.25
N GLU A 310 -32.48 -13.96 -15.06
CA GLU A 310 -31.18 -13.72 -15.65
C GLU A 310 -30.19 -13.60 -14.49
N LYS A 311 -29.57 -14.73 -14.14
CA LYS A 311 -28.27 -14.72 -13.47
C LYS A 311 -27.32 -14.03 -14.45
N SER A 312 -27.19 -12.71 -14.32
CA SER A 312 -26.26 -11.90 -15.09
C SER A 312 -24.88 -12.55 -14.94
N GLN A 313 -24.46 -13.29 -15.98
CA GLN A 313 -23.16 -13.94 -16.03
C GLN A 313 -22.14 -12.81 -16.04
N LYS A 314 -21.56 -12.52 -14.87
CA LYS A 314 -20.56 -11.46 -14.76
C LYS A 314 -19.40 -11.83 -15.69
N LYS A 315 -19.20 -11.01 -16.72
CA LYS A 315 -18.21 -11.24 -17.78
C LYS A 315 -16.81 -11.29 -17.17
N LYS A 316 -16.13 -12.43 -17.34
CA LYS A 316 -14.72 -12.57 -17.00
C LYS A 316 -13.89 -11.68 -17.92
N ARG A 317 -12.91 -10.99 -17.36
CA ARG A 317 -11.98 -10.11 -18.06
C ARG A 317 -10.65 -10.81 -18.26
N GLU A 318 -9.98 -10.50 -19.36
CA GLU A 318 -8.67 -11.04 -19.70
C GLU A 318 -7.57 -10.01 -19.42
N LEU A 319 -6.53 -10.41 -18.68
CA LEU A 319 -5.35 -9.60 -18.44
C LEU A 319 -4.20 -10.10 -19.32
N GLU A 320 -3.69 -9.20 -20.15
CA GLU A 320 -2.51 -9.41 -20.97
C GLU A 320 -1.37 -8.51 -20.49
N ILE A 321 -0.15 -9.05 -20.50
CA ILE A 321 1.06 -8.29 -20.17
C ILE A 321 2.06 -8.47 -21.30
N HIS A 322 2.32 -7.39 -22.02
CA HIS A 322 3.21 -7.39 -23.19
C HIS A 322 4.45 -6.58 -22.89
N LEU A 323 5.61 -7.15 -23.19
CA LEU A 323 6.88 -6.44 -23.11
C LEU A 323 7.29 -6.02 -24.51
N LYS A 324 7.46 -4.71 -24.72
CA LYS A 324 7.87 -4.12 -26.00
C LYS A 324 9.14 -3.31 -25.81
N ARG A 325 9.99 -3.26 -26.85
CA ARG A 325 11.12 -2.33 -26.90
C ARG A 325 10.60 -0.90 -26.78
N SER A 326 11.33 -0.04 -26.05
CA SER A 326 10.97 1.38 -25.95
C SER A 326 10.90 2.01 -27.34
N CYS A 327 9.71 2.43 -27.74
CA CYS A 327 9.42 3.17 -28.96
C CYS A 327 8.18 4.04 -28.70
N PHE A 328 7.95 5.03 -29.54
CA PHE A 328 6.74 5.84 -29.44
C PHE A 328 5.51 4.99 -29.81
N ASP A 329 4.51 5.03 -28.93
CA ASP A 329 3.19 4.42 -29.12
C ASP A 329 2.12 5.48 -28.75
N PRO A 330 1.26 5.88 -29.70
CA PRO A 330 0.23 6.90 -29.45
C PRO A 330 -0.75 6.53 -28.32
N GLU A 331 -1.06 5.25 -28.15
CA GLU A 331 -1.97 4.79 -27.09
C GLU A 331 -1.33 4.95 -25.71
N GLU A 332 -0.03 4.64 -25.60
CA GLU A 332 0.73 4.87 -24.38
C GLU A 332 0.83 6.36 -24.05
N PHE A 333 1.10 7.21 -25.05
CA PHE A 333 1.15 8.65 -24.83
C PHE A 333 -0.19 9.21 -24.36
N ALA A 334 -1.32 8.76 -24.93
CA ALA A 334 -2.64 9.17 -24.49
C ALA A 334 -2.90 8.79 -23.01
N LEU A 335 -2.49 7.57 -22.61
CA LEU A 335 -2.58 7.13 -21.22
C LEU A 335 -1.66 7.94 -20.29
N TYR A 336 -0.42 8.21 -20.71
CA TYR A 336 0.54 9.04 -19.99
C TYR A 336 -0.01 10.45 -19.76
N LYS A 337 -0.58 11.07 -20.81
CA LYS A 337 -1.18 12.40 -20.73
C LYS A 337 -2.34 12.44 -19.76
N LYS A 338 -3.26 11.47 -19.83
CA LYS A 338 -4.34 11.33 -18.85
C LYS A 338 -3.81 11.21 -17.42
N TYR A 339 -2.78 10.40 -17.22
CA TYR A 339 -2.16 10.20 -15.91
C TYR A 339 -1.50 11.46 -15.36
N GLN A 340 -0.71 12.20 -16.14
CA GLN A 340 -0.07 13.45 -15.69
C GLN A 340 -1.11 14.49 -15.26
N ILE A 341 -2.12 14.72 -16.08
CA ILE A 341 -3.16 15.73 -15.80
C ILE A 341 -3.94 15.37 -14.52
N GLN A 342 -4.35 14.12 -14.35
CA GLN A 342 -5.24 13.75 -13.24
C GLN A 342 -4.51 13.41 -11.92
N VAL A 343 -3.27 12.92 -12.00
CA VAL A 343 -2.53 12.45 -10.80
C VAL A 343 -1.47 13.47 -10.37
N HIS A 344 -0.85 14.17 -11.34
CA HIS A 344 0.20 15.15 -11.09
C HIS A 344 -0.30 16.60 -11.16
N ASN A 345 -1.49 16.85 -11.71
CA ASN A 345 -2.07 18.17 -11.95
C ASN A 345 -1.20 19.02 -12.87
N ASP A 346 -0.54 18.38 -13.84
CA ASP A 346 0.21 19.08 -14.87
C ASP A 346 -0.76 19.72 -15.88
N GLU A 347 -0.38 20.88 -16.42
CA GLU A 347 -1.18 21.55 -17.45
C GLU A 347 -1.11 20.76 -18.77
N SER A 348 -2.25 20.66 -19.46
CA SER A 348 -2.37 19.82 -20.67
C SER A 348 -1.39 20.22 -21.77
N GLU A 349 -1.07 21.50 -21.87
CA GLU A 349 -0.15 22.09 -22.84
C GLU A 349 1.32 21.74 -22.54
N GLU A 350 1.67 21.47 -21.28
CA GLU A 350 3.03 21.10 -20.87
C GLU A 350 3.32 19.61 -21.12
N VAL A 351 2.27 18.79 -21.21
CA VAL A 351 2.36 17.35 -21.51
C VAL A 351 2.39 17.12 -23.02
N THR A 352 3.59 17.21 -23.58
CA THR A 352 3.89 17.08 -25.01
C THR A 352 4.49 15.73 -25.37
N GLU A 353 4.40 15.33 -26.65
CA GLU A 353 5.04 14.13 -27.16
C GLU A 353 6.57 14.19 -27.04
N SER A 354 7.16 15.37 -27.21
CA SER A 354 8.60 15.59 -27.09
C SER A 354 9.09 15.40 -25.64
N SER A 355 8.36 15.93 -24.65
CA SER A 355 8.70 15.73 -23.24
C SER A 355 8.49 14.28 -22.82
N TYR A 356 7.43 13.61 -23.31
CA TYR A 356 7.24 12.18 -23.13
C TYR A 356 8.38 11.35 -23.73
N SER A 357 8.78 11.66 -24.97
CA SER A 357 9.82 10.91 -25.69
C SER A 357 11.18 11.06 -25.02
N SER A 358 11.61 12.29 -24.77
CA SER A 358 12.86 12.56 -24.06
C SER A 358 12.90 11.97 -22.66
N PHE A 359 11.75 11.86 -21.97
CA PHE A 359 11.70 11.30 -20.63
C PHE A 359 11.69 9.77 -20.62
N LEU A 360 10.78 9.15 -21.39
CA LEU A 360 10.40 7.74 -21.23
C LEU A 360 10.81 6.84 -22.40
N ILE A 361 10.92 7.37 -23.63
CA ILE A 361 11.25 6.58 -24.82
C ILE A 361 12.75 6.59 -25.10
N ASP A 362 13.34 7.78 -25.14
CA ASP A 362 14.73 7.96 -25.49
C ASP A 362 15.62 7.20 -24.51
N THR A 363 16.61 6.51 -25.06
CA THR A 363 17.50 5.67 -24.28
C THR A 363 18.90 5.65 -24.86
N PRO A 364 19.94 5.81 -24.02
CA PRO A 364 21.31 5.61 -24.44
C PRO A 364 21.67 4.12 -24.45
N LEU A 365 20.81 3.24 -23.93
CA LEU A 365 21.13 1.83 -23.76
C LEU A 365 21.21 1.10 -25.10
N ILE A 366 22.39 0.58 -25.41
CA ILE A 366 22.61 -0.28 -26.56
C ILE A 366 21.86 -1.59 -26.34
N PHE A 367 20.95 -1.90 -27.26
CA PHE A 367 20.16 -3.12 -27.21
C PHE A 367 21.03 -4.36 -27.44
N VAL A 368 20.85 -5.37 -26.59
CA VAL A 368 21.50 -6.67 -26.74
C VAL A 368 20.42 -7.72 -27.07
N PRO A 369 20.38 -8.25 -28.31
CA PRO A 369 19.40 -9.26 -28.69
C PRO A 369 19.63 -10.61 -27.96
N PRO A 370 18.61 -11.48 -27.88
CA PRO A 370 18.69 -12.80 -27.24
C PRO A 370 19.50 -13.79 -28.08
N THR A 371 20.82 -13.64 -28.11
CA THR A 371 21.74 -14.46 -28.93
C THR A 371 22.35 -15.64 -28.19
N SER A 372 22.15 -15.74 -26.88
CA SER A 372 22.66 -16.83 -26.04
C SER A 372 21.68 -17.15 -24.91
N ASP A 373 21.84 -18.32 -24.31
CA ASP A 373 21.03 -18.76 -23.16
C ASP A 373 21.22 -17.84 -21.94
N SER A 374 22.34 -17.12 -21.85
CA SER A 374 22.61 -16.16 -20.78
C SER A 374 21.86 -14.82 -20.94
N ILE A 375 21.02 -14.67 -21.96
CA ILE A 375 20.25 -13.45 -22.24
C ILE A 375 18.75 -13.83 -22.21
N PRO A 376 17.88 -13.06 -21.52
CA PRO A 376 16.45 -13.37 -21.50
C PRO A 376 15.85 -13.25 -22.90
N PRO A 377 14.69 -13.90 -23.19
CA PRO A 377 14.08 -13.91 -24.52
C PRO A 377 13.79 -12.55 -25.14
N CYS A 378 13.67 -11.50 -24.32
CA CYS A 378 13.47 -10.13 -24.78
C CYS A 378 14.77 -9.38 -25.11
N GLY A 379 15.94 -9.90 -24.75
CA GLY A 379 17.20 -9.18 -24.77
C GLY A 379 17.40 -8.24 -23.57
N PHE A 380 18.51 -7.51 -23.57
CA PHE A 380 18.79 -6.43 -22.61
C PHE A 380 18.60 -5.05 -23.25
N GLY A 381 18.19 -4.06 -22.46
CA GLY A 381 17.93 -2.70 -22.91
C GLY A 381 16.72 -2.08 -22.23
N SER A 382 16.08 -1.13 -22.92
CA SER A 382 14.90 -0.40 -22.42
C SER A 382 13.61 -0.92 -23.04
N PHE A 383 12.59 -1.08 -22.20
CA PHE A 383 11.32 -1.69 -22.56
C PHE A 383 10.15 -0.99 -21.88
N HIS A 384 9.00 -1.05 -22.54
CA HIS A 384 7.69 -0.74 -21.98
C HIS A 384 6.93 -2.04 -21.73
N GLN A 385 6.51 -2.24 -20.48
CA GLN A 385 5.65 -3.35 -20.07
C GLN A 385 4.20 -2.86 -20.05
N GLN A 386 3.46 -3.20 -21.10
CA GLN A 386 2.06 -2.84 -21.29
C GLN A 386 1.16 -3.82 -20.52
N TYR A 387 0.25 -3.30 -19.71
CA TYR A 387 -0.79 -4.06 -19.02
C TYR A 387 -2.12 -3.75 -19.68
N ARG A 388 -2.82 -4.79 -20.17
CA ARG A 388 -4.06 -4.62 -20.93
C ARG A 388 -5.17 -5.46 -20.31
N ILE A 389 -6.37 -4.89 -20.14
CA ILE A 389 -7.56 -5.62 -19.71
C ILE A 389 -8.58 -5.57 -20.83
N ASP A 390 -9.01 -6.74 -21.31
CA ASP A 390 -9.93 -6.88 -22.46
C ASP A 390 -9.44 -6.06 -23.68
N GLY A 391 -8.13 -6.12 -23.96
CA GLY A 391 -7.47 -5.39 -25.04
C GLY A 391 -7.17 -3.91 -24.77
N LYS A 392 -7.81 -3.28 -23.78
CA LYS A 392 -7.60 -1.87 -23.41
C LYS A 392 -6.33 -1.71 -22.58
N LEU A 393 -5.43 -0.79 -22.97
CA LEU A 393 -4.25 -0.44 -22.18
C LEU A 393 -4.64 0.26 -20.87
N ILE A 394 -4.17 -0.27 -19.74
CA ILE A 394 -4.50 0.24 -18.39
C ILE A 394 -3.28 0.73 -17.59
N ALA A 395 -2.08 0.26 -17.93
CA ALA A 395 -0.83 0.70 -17.31
C ALA A 395 0.35 0.41 -18.21
N VAL A 396 1.42 1.19 -18.04
CA VAL A 396 2.71 0.98 -18.70
C VAL A 396 3.83 1.16 -17.68
N GLY A 397 4.59 0.08 -17.46
CA GLY A 397 5.83 0.12 -16.71
C GLY A 397 7.01 0.39 -17.64
N VAL A 398 7.74 1.48 -17.41
CA VAL A 398 8.98 1.79 -18.13
C VAL A 398 10.13 1.17 -17.35
N ILE A 399 10.78 0.19 -17.95
CA ILE A 399 11.79 -0.65 -17.28
C ILE A 399 13.07 -0.78 -18.10
N ASP A 400 14.19 -0.91 -17.39
CA ASP A 400 15.46 -1.36 -17.97
C ASP A 400 15.72 -2.80 -17.57
N ILE A 401 15.98 -3.66 -18.55
CA ILE A 401 16.37 -5.06 -18.33
C ILE A 401 17.87 -5.16 -18.59
N LEU A 402 18.61 -5.47 -17.54
CA LEU A 402 20.07 -5.44 -17.51
C LEU A 402 20.61 -6.82 -17.10
N PRO A 403 21.92 -7.08 -17.27
CA PRO A 403 22.51 -8.39 -17.02
C PRO A 403 22.22 -8.97 -15.62
N LYS A 404 22.03 -8.12 -14.60
CA LYS A 404 21.77 -8.56 -13.22
C LYS A 404 20.41 -8.18 -12.67
N CYS A 405 19.67 -7.30 -13.31
CA CYS A 405 18.42 -6.80 -12.76
C CYS A 405 17.38 -6.32 -13.77
N VAL A 406 16.12 -6.29 -13.33
CA VAL A 406 15.11 -5.37 -13.85
C VAL A 406 15.10 -4.12 -12.98
N SER A 407 15.24 -2.95 -13.62
CA SER A 407 15.16 -1.64 -12.96
C SER A 407 13.89 -0.92 -13.38
N SER A 408 13.00 -0.71 -12.41
CA SER A 408 11.76 0.05 -12.61
C SER A 408 12.05 1.55 -12.61
N LYS A 409 11.81 2.22 -13.73
CA LYS A 409 12.11 3.65 -13.94
C LYS A 409 10.89 4.51 -13.68
N TYR A 410 9.77 4.18 -14.32
CA TYR A 410 8.54 4.94 -14.23
C TYR A 410 7.31 4.06 -14.45
N LEU A 411 6.16 4.49 -13.92
CA LEU A 411 4.89 3.82 -14.15
C LEU A 411 3.79 4.88 -14.27
N PHE A 412 3.02 4.79 -15.34
CA PHE A 412 1.78 5.53 -15.52
C PHE A 412 0.64 4.56 -15.80
N TRP A 413 -0.56 4.90 -15.36
CA TRP A 413 -1.70 3.99 -15.34
C TRP A 413 -3.04 4.74 -15.39
N ASP A 414 -4.11 4.05 -15.76
CA ASP A 414 -5.43 4.63 -15.96
C ASP A 414 -6.03 5.06 -14.61
N PRO A 415 -6.20 6.37 -14.32
CA PRO A 415 -6.73 6.87 -13.06
C PRO A 415 -8.08 6.26 -12.66
N ASP A 416 -8.91 5.88 -13.63
CA ASP A 416 -10.22 5.26 -13.39
C ASP A 416 -10.11 3.88 -12.73
N LEU A 417 -8.93 3.27 -12.81
CA LEU A 417 -8.60 1.97 -12.23
C LEU A 417 -7.67 2.09 -11.00
N ALA A 418 -7.58 3.27 -10.38
CA ALA A 418 -6.77 3.52 -9.18
C ALA A 418 -7.03 2.50 -8.05
N PHE A 419 -8.27 2.05 -7.91
CA PHE A 419 -8.69 1.07 -6.91
C PHE A 419 -7.93 -0.28 -7.03
N LEU A 420 -7.41 -0.62 -8.21
CA LEU A 420 -6.60 -1.82 -8.43
C LEU A 420 -5.18 -1.70 -7.85
N SER A 421 -4.77 -0.51 -7.42
CA SER A 421 -3.41 -0.25 -6.91
C SER A 421 -2.33 -0.70 -7.89
N LEU A 422 -2.46 -0.27 -9.15
CA LEU A 422 -1.65 -0.73 -10.29
C LEU A 422 -0.14 -0.58 -10.07
N GLY A 423 0.31 0.41 -9.29
CA GLY A 423 1.73 0.51 -8.93
C GLY A 423 2.28 -0.56 -8.01
N LYS A 424 1.45 -1.07 -7.08
CA LYS A 424 1.86 -2.25 -6.30
C LYS A 424 1.79 -3.50 -7.16
N PHE A 425 0.76 -3.61 -8.00
CA PHE A 425 0.56 -4.76 -8.87
C PHE A 425 1.68 -4.91 -9.90
N SER A 426 2.07 -3.83 -10.59
CA SER A 426 3.15 -3.87 -11.59
C SER A 426 4.47 -4.34 -10.98
N ALA A 427 4.84 -3.81 -9.82
CA ALA A 427 6.05 -4.24 -9.11
C ALA A 427 6.02 -5.74 -8.74
N LEU A 428 4.85 -6.30 -8.40
CA LEU A 428 4.72 -7.75 -8.17
C LEU A 428 4.93 -8.55 -9.45
N GLN A 429 4.43 -8.06 -10.59
CA GLN A 429 4.61 -8.70 -11.90
C GLN A 429 6.06 -8.59 -12.38
N GLU A 430 6.72 -7.45 -12.17
CA GLU A 430 8.14 -7.25 -12.48
C GLU A 430 9.02 -8.20 -11.65
N ILE A 431 8.76 -8.36 -10.34
CA ILE A 431 9.49 -9.34 -9.50
C ILE A 431 9.26 -10.77 -10.00
N GLN A 432 8.01 -11.12 -10.31
CA GLN A 432 7.67 -12.44 -10.83
C GLN A 432 8.35 -12.71 -12.17
N TRP A 433 8.44 -11.71 -13.03
CA TRP A 433 9.14 -11.80 -14.31
C TRP A 433 10.63 -12.08 -14.12
N VAL A 434 11.30 -11.40 -13.18
CA VAL A 434 12.70 -11.70 -12.81
C VAL A 434 12.83 -13.15 -12.33
N LYS A 435 11.97 -13.61 -11.41
CA LYS A 435 11.98 -15.01 -10.92
C LYS A 435 11.85 -16.03 -12.04
N GLN A 436 10.99 -15.78 -13.02
CA GLN A 436 10.77 -16.68 -14.14
C GLN A 436 11.96 -16.73 -15.10
N ASN A 437 12.52 -15.58 -15.45
CA ASN A 437 13.63 -15.47 -16.38
C ASN A 437 14.98 -15.86 -15.78
N GLN A 438 15.12 -15.84 -14.45
CA GLN A 438 16.32 -16.30 -13.76
C GLN A 438 16.67 -17.77 -14.07
N ARG A 439 15.68 -18.59 -14.45
CA ARG A 439 15.91 -19.99 -14.86
C ARG A 439 16.78 -20.11 -16.11
N GLN A 440 16.61 -19.18 -17.05
CA GLN A 440 17.36 -19.12 -18.29
C GLN A 440 18.60 -18.23 -18.15
N CYS A 441 18.46 -17.08 -17.49
CA CYS A 441 19.52 -16.12 -17.23
C CYS A 441 19.82 -16.04 -15.72
N PRO A 442 20.67 -16.92 -15.15
CA PRO A 442 20.92 -16.97 -13.71
C PRO A 442 21.45 -15.67 -13.11
N SER A 443 22.12 -14.82 -13.91
CA SER A 443 22.64 -13.53 -13.45
C SER A 443 21.53 -12.52 -13.16
N LEU A 444 20.36 -12.64 -13.80
CA LEU A 444 19.20 -11.78 -13.63
C LEU A 444 18.48 -12.10 -12.31
N GLU A 445 19.02 -11.60 -11.19
CA GLU A 445 18.54 -11.95 -9.85
C GLU A 445 17.76 -10.85 -9.15
N TYR A 446 17.99 -9.58 -9.52
CA TYR A 446 17.57 -8.44 -8.71
C TYR A 446 16.44 -7.64 -9.34
N TYR A 447 15.61 -7.05 -8.47
CA TYR A 447 14.62 -6.07 -8.84
C TYR A 447 14.92 -4.73 -8.16
N TYR A 448 15.15 -3.69 -8.95
CA TYR A 448 15.49 -2.35 -8.48
C TYR A 448 14.22 -1.49 -8.51
N LEU A 449 13.80 -1.02 -7.33
CA LEU A 449 12.62 -0.16 -7.19
C LEU A 449 12.96 1.32 -7.36
N GLY A 450 14.16 1.65 -7.84
CA GLY A 450 14.65 3.03 -7.96
C GLY A 450 15.24 3.56 -6.66
N TYR A 451 14.94 4.81 -6.31
CA TYR A 451 15.35 5.43 -5.06
C TYR A 451 14.35 5.18 -3.92
N TYR A 452 14.83 5.30 -2.69
CA TYR A 452 14.09 5.30 -1.43
C TYR A 452 14.52 6.51 -0.60
N ILE A 453 13.55 7.31 -0.18
CA ILE A 453 13.76 8.48 0.67
C ILE A 453 12.99 8.24 1.97
N HIS A 454 13.72 8.03 3.06
CA HIS A 454 13.14 7.60 4.34
C HIS A 454 12.12 8.60 4.91
N SER A 455 12.39 9.90 4.74
CA SER A 455 11.52 10.99 5.17
C SER A 455 10.30 11.23 4.27
N CYS A 456 10.22 10.60 3.09
CA CYS A 456 9.14 10.82 2.14
C CYS A 456 8.08 9.71 2.22
N SER A 457 6.87 10.06 2.66
CA SER A 457 5.75 9.11 2.80
C SER A 457 5.42 8.36 1.51
N LYS A 458 5.44 9.06 0.36
CA LYS A 458 5.20 8.49 -0.97
C LYS A 458 6.23 7.42 -1.37
N MET A 459 7.40 7.40 -0.73
CA MET A 459 8.50 6.47 -1.03
C MET A 459 8.60 5.30 -0.05
N ARG A 460 7.88 5.37 1.09
CA ARG A 460 7.97 4.36 2.15
C ARG A 460 7.51 2.98 1.73
N TYR A 461 6.59 2.89 0.76
CA TYR A 461 6.04 1.61 0.31
C TYR A 461 7.11 0.67 -0.27
N LYS A 462 8.20 1.20 -0.82
CA LYS A 462 9.27 0.39 -1.44
C LYS A 462 9.99 -0.51 -0.42
N ALA A 463 10.08 -0.06 0.84
CA ALA A 463 10.64 -0.86 1.93
C ALA A 463 9.73 -2.03 2.35
N ALA A 464 8.46 -2.05 1.94
CA ALA A 464 7.56 -3.17 2.22
C ALA A 464 7.79 -4.38 1.29
N TYR A 465 8.67 -4.26 0.29
CA TYR A 465 9.06 -5.37 -0.56
C TYR A 465 10.23 -6.13 0.07
N TRP A 466 9.91 -7.12 0.88
CA TRP A 466 10.88 -7.81 1.71
C TRP A 466 11.47 -9.06 1.03
N PRO A 467 12.77 -9.36 1.20
CA PRO A 467 13.78 -8.58 1.92
C PRO A 467 14.42 -7.49 1.03
N SER A 468 14.13 -6.22 1.32
CA SER A 468 14.77 -5.10 0.61
C SER A 468 16.11 -4.72 1.23
N GLU A 469 17.02 -4.24 0.38
CA GLU A 469 18.32 -3.72 0.77
C GLU A 469 18.50 -2.29 0.27
N LEU A 470 19.23 -1.48 1.04
CA LEU A 470 19.64 -0.12 0.66
C LEU A 470 21.14 -0.09 0.35
N LEU A 471 21.49 0.62 -0.72
CA LEU A 471 22.89 0.86 -1.07
C LEU A 471 23.51 1.93 -0.18
N CYS A 472 24.61 1.60 0.50
CA CYS A 472 25.43 2.59 1.18
C CYS A 472 26.08 3.54 0.14
N PRO A 473 25.83 4.87 0.21
CA PRO A 473 26.18 5.79 -0.88
C PRO A 473 27.68 6.06 -1.04
N ILE A 474 28.47 5.78 0.00
CA ILE A 474 29.94 5.98 -0.01
C ILE A 474 30.69 4.71 -0.40
N ARG A 475 30.37 3.58 0.24
CA ARG A 475 31.14 2.32 0.09
C ARG A 475 30.49 1.30 -0.85
N TYR A 476 29.34 1.63 -1.43
CA TYR A 476 28.58 0.77 -2.36
C TYR A 476 28.29 -0.64 -1.82
N LYS A 477 28.14 -0.75 -0.50
CA LYS A 477 27.72 -1.98 0.18
C LYS A 477 26.20 -2.00 0.34
N TRP A 478 25.58 -3.11 0.01
CA TRP A 478 24.16 -3.35 0.26
C TRP A 478 23.92 -3.66 1.73
N VAL A 479 22.89 -3.04 2.31
CA VAL A 479 22.55 -3.15 3.72
C VAL A 479 21.07 -3.52 3.82
N PRO A 480 20.71 -4.63 4.50
CA PRO A 480 19.31 -4.98 4.74
C PRO A 480 18.53 -3.80 5.33
N PHE A 481 17.31 -3.58 4.83
CA PHE A 481 16.50 -2.44 5.24
C PHE A 481 16.24 -2.42 6.76
N ASP A 482 16.03 -3.59 7.38
CA ASP A 482 15.78 -3.71 8.82
C ASP A 482 16.98 -3.24 9.66
N ILE A 483 18.20 -3.33 9.13
CA ILE A 483 19.42 -2.79 9.74
C ILE A 483 19.56 -1.29 9.47
N ALA A 484 19.24 -0.85 8.24
CA ALA A 484 19.34 0.56 7.86
C ALA A 484 18.29 1.44 8.55
N LYS A 485 17.09 0.92 8.79
CA LYS A 485 15.93 1.68 9.26
C LYS A 485 16.19 2.39 10.61
N PRO A 486 16.67 1.72 11.69
CA PRO A 486 16.94 2.41 12.96
C PRO A 486 17.95 3.54 12.84
N LEU A 487 18.91 3.44 11.90
CA LEU A 487 19.89 4.50 11.66
C LEU A 487 19.23 5.70 10.96
N LEU A 488 18.40 5.42 9.95
CA LEU A 488 17.67 6.44 9.19
C LEU A 488 16.55 7.11 10.01
N ASP A 489 15.99 6.41 11.00
CA ASP A 489 15.04 6.99 11.97
C ASP A 489 15.72 8.08 12.83
N ARG A 490 17.04 7.95 13.10
CA ARG A 490 17.82 8.90 13.92
C ARG A 490 18.39 10.07 13.12
N LYS A 491 18.84 9.81 11.89
CA LYS A 491 19.49 10.80 11.03
C LYS A 491 19.01 10.66 9.60
N LYS A 492 18.75 11.80 8.97
CA LYS A 492 18.28 11.88 7.59
C LYS A 492 19.26 11.28 6.57
N TYR A 493 20.56 11.51 6.77
CA TYR A 493 21.65 10.93 6.00
C TYR A 493 22.56 10.10 6.91
N VAL A 494 22.91 8.90 6.45
CA VAL A 494 23.71 7.91 7.17
C VAL A 494 24.59 7.19 6.16
N LYS A 495 25.88 7.07 6.50
CA LYS A 495 26.80 6.15 5.82
C LYS A 495 26.47 4.72 6.27
N LEU A 496 25.46 4.12 5.65
CA LEU A 496 24.83 2.88 6.14
C LEU A 496 25.84 1.82 6.58
N SER A 497 26.86 1.54 5.76
CA SER A 497 27.88 0.52 6.06
C SER A 497 28.69 0.70 7.36
N ASP A 498 28.60 1.83 8.07
CA ASP A 498 29.22 2.00 9.39
C ASP A 498 28.56 1.13 10.49
N TYR A 499 27.38 0.56 10.25
CA TYR A 499 26.70 -0.31 11.23
C TYR A 499 27.52 -1.54 11.63
N ALA A 500 28.32 -2.10 10.71
CA ALA A 500 29.16 -3.26 10.98
C ALA A 500 30.23 -2.96 12.03
N ASN A 501 30.67 -1.70 12.11
CA ASN A 501 31.61 -1.25 13.14
C ASN A 501 30.92 -1.07 14.50
N ALA A 502 29.63 -0.70 14.51
CA ALA A 502 28.87 -0.49 15.75
C ALA A 502 28.56 -1.80 16.49
N GLN A 503 28.23 -2.88 15.77
CA GLN A 503 27.98 -4.19 16.40
C GLN A 503 29.23 -4.79 17.05
N ASN A 504 30.42 -4.56 16.48
CA ASN A 504 31.67 -5.03 17.09
C ASN A 504 32.06 -4.27 18.37
N VAL A 505 31.50 -3.07 18.60
CA VAL A 505 31.80 -2.25 19.78
C VAL A 505 30.82 -2.54 20.94
N GLU A 506 29.60 -3.00 20.65
CA GLU A 506 28.66 -3.48 21.69
C GLU A 506 28.92 -4.94 22.10
N SER A 507 29.86 -5.63 21.43
CA SER A 507 30.22 -7.03 21.71
C SER A 507 31.55 -7.19 22.45
N LEU A 508 32.19 -6.09 22.88
CA LEU A 508 33.50 -6.06 23.54
C LEU A 508 33.40 -5.60 25.00
#